data_AF-A0A1I7WW77-F1
#
_entry.id   AF-A0A1I7WW77-F1
#
_cell.length_a   1.000
_cell.length_b   1.000
_cell.length_c   1.000
_cell.angle_alpha   90.00
_cell.angle_beta   90.00
_cell.angle_gamma   90.00
#
_symmetry.space_group_name_H-M   'P 1'
#
loop_
_entity.id
_entity.type
_entity.pdbx_description
1 polymer ?
#
loop_
_entity_poly.entity_id
_entity_poly.type
_entity_poly.pdbx_seq_one_letter_code
_entity_poly.pdbx_strand_id
1 'polypeptide(L)'
;MMYVIIYMINIQVRSGRNRKDTAKYLYDLTENAPYYDPKSRSMRGNPYANENEAPKFSGENSVRCGLVIQSIIVIIFSINYFLYFRYSGKVVAANEAQIIARHTRHKGISVRALAEPTKHQALKKERKLTRYVNAFNIAIFKHCNAHYLKYLIMLL
;
A
#
# COMPACT_ATOMS: atom_id res chain seq x y z
N MET A 1 56.56 24.80 27.21
CA MET A 1 55.11 25.01 27.41
C MET A 1 54.33 24.69 26.12
N MET A 2 54.43 23.46 25.61
CA MET A 2 53.70 23.06 24.38
C MET A 2 53.31 21.57 24.32
N TYR A 3 53.60 20.79 25.38
CA TYR A 3 53.37 19.33 25.40
C TYR A 3 52.14 18.91 26.22
N VAL A 4 51.36 19.86 26.76
CA VAL A 4 50.27 19.55 27.72
C VAL A 4 48.88 19.66 27.10
N ILE A 5 48.72 20.31 25.93
CA ILE A 5 47.39 20.58 25.33
C ILE A 5 46.89 19.42 24.44
N ILE A 6 47.74 18.44 24.10
CA ILE A 6 47.32 17.27 23.30
C ILE A 6 46.50 16.26 24.15
N TYR A 7 46.52 16.37 25.48
CA TYR A 7 45.84 15.46 26.40
C TYR A 7 44.42 15.91 26.79
N MET A 8 43.57 16.38 25.88
CA MET A 8 42.14 16.45 26.25
C MET A 8 41.15 16.46 25.09
N ILE A 9 41.43 15.73 24.02
CA ILE A 9 40.38 15.40 23.06
C ILE A 9 40.48 13.90 22.77
N ASN A 10 39.89 13.07 23.65
CA ASN A 10 39.54 11.69 23.32
C ASN A 10 38.39 11.73 22.31
N ILE A 11 38.68 12.04 21.04
CA ILE A 11 37.77 11.69 19.95
C ILE A 11 37.76 10.16 19.92
N GLN A 12 36.73 9.57 20.53
CA GLN A 12 36.41 8.17 20.28
C GLN A 12 36.03 8.09 18.80
N VAL A 13 36.96 7.68 17.94
CA VAL A 13 36.68 7.40 16.53
C VAL A 13 35.79 6.16 16.47
N ARG A 14 34.50 6.37 16.71
CA ARG A 14 33.48 5.33 16.61
C ARG A 14 32.89 5.41 15.21
N SER A 15 32.87 4.26 14.53
CA SER A 15 32.14 4.15 13.28
C SER A 15 30.68 4.54 13.50
N GLY A 16 30.17 5.47 12.67
CA GLY A 16 28.77 5.88 12.69
C GLY A 16 27.80 4.81 12.15
N ARG A 17 28.31 3.65 11.73
CA ARG A 17 27.47 2.53 11.30
C ARG A 17 26.84 1.86 12.52
N ASN A 18 25.50 1.86 12.57
CA ASN A 18 24.78 1.00 13.49
C ASN A 18 25.11 -0.47 13.19
N ARG A 19 25.71 -1.16 14.18
CA ARG A 19 26.12 -2.56 14.03
C ARG A 19 24.94 -3.54 14.03
N LYS A 20 23.79 -3.12 14.57
CA LYS A 20 22.55 -3.91 14.63
C LYS A 20 21.81 -3.97 13.28
N ASP A 21 22.01 -2.96 12.44
CA ASP A 21 21.38 -2.89 11.13
C ASP A 21 22.23 -3.66 10.11
N THR A 22 21.63 -4.71 9.54
CA THR A 22 22.23 -5.51 8.47
C THR A 22 22.14 -4.76 7.13
N ALA A 23 23.20 -4.78 6.32
CA ALA A 23 23.15 -4.18 4.99
C ALA A 23 22.26 -5.00 4.05
N LYS A 24 21.56 -4.33 3.12
CA LYS A 24 20.56 -4.98 2.25
C LYS A 24 21.11 -6.13 1.40
N TYR A 25 22.31 -5.95 0.86
CA TYR A 25 23.00 -6.97 0.05
C TYR A 25 23.58 -8.12 0.87
N LEU A 26 23.48 -8.09 2.20
CA LEU A 26 23.91 -9.20 3.08
C LEU A 26 22.75 -10.11 3.47
N TYR A 27 21.52 -9.82 3.02
CA TYR A 27 20.36 -10.66 3.34
C TYR A 27 20.36 -11.98 2.57
N ASP A 28 20.82 -11.98 1.33
CA ASP A 28 20.95 -13.17 0.49
C ASP A 28 22.31 -13.13 -0.22
N LEU A 29 23.09 -14.20 -0.05
CA LEU A 29 24.45 -14.36 -0.60
C LEU A 29 24.46 -15.30 -1.81
N THR A 30 23.29 -15.82 -2.21
CA THR A 30 23.17 -16.68 -3.38
C THR A 30 23.32 -15.89 -4.67
N GLU A 31 23.68 -16.58 -5.75
CA GLU A 31 23.84 -15.95 -7.07
C GLU A 31 22.53 -15.38 -7.63
N ASN A 32 21.39 -15.95 -7.24
CA ASN A 32 20.05 -15.54 -7.68
C ASN A 32 19.42 -14.43 -6.79
N ALA A 33 20.20 -13.84 -5.89
CA ALA A 33 19.73 -12.79 -5.01
C ALA A 33 19.22 -11.55 -5.79
N PRO A 34 18.22 -10.82 -5.26
CA PRO A 34 17.79 -9.57 -5.87
C PRO A 34 18.91 -8.55 -5.98
N TYR A 35 18.99 -7.91 -7.15
CA TYR A 35 20.02 -6.91 -7.42
C TYR A 35 19.91 -5.70 -6.47
N TYR A 36 21.03 -5.37 -5.83
CA TYR A 36 21.23 -4.16 -5.02
C TYR A 36 22.04 -3.13 -5.81
N ASP A 37 21.49 -1.94 -6.06
CA ASP A 37 22.21 -0.85 -6.70
C ASP A 37 23.03 -0.07 -5.65
N PRO A 38 24.38 -0.11 -5.68
CA PRO A 38 25.22 0.55 -4.68
C PRO A 38 25.14 2.09 -4.74
N LYS A 39 24.76 2.67 -5.89
CA LYS A 39 24.68 4.13 -6.06
C LYS A 39 23.43 4.68 -5.40
N SER A 40 22.27 4.17 -5.76
CA SER A 40 20.99 4.60 -5.17
C SER A 40 20.73 3.96 -3.80
N ARG A 41 21.53 2.95 -3.41
CA ARG A 41 21.38 2.14 -2.19
C ARG A 41 20.01 1.47 -2.10
N SER A 42 19.45 1.12 -3.26
CA SER A 42 18.11 0.55 -3.39
C SER A 42 18.14 -0.94 -3.73
N MET A 43 17.27 -1.69 -3.05
CA MET A 43 17.00 -3.09 -3.39
C MET A 43 15.52 -3.23 -3.74
N ARG A 44 15.23 -3.53 -5.00
CA ARG A 44 13.84 -3.56 -5.48
C ARG A 44 13.12 -4.85 -5.08
N GLY A 45 13.73 -6.00 -5.36
CA GLY A 45 13.17 -7.32 -5.07
C GLY A 45 13.23 -7.69 -3.58
N ASN A 46 12.40 -8.66 -3.20
CA ASN A 46 12.43 -9.28 -1.87
C ASN A 46 13.54 -10.36 -1.84
N PRO A 47 14.53 -10.28 -0.94
CA PRO A 47 15.56 -11.31 -0.80
C PRO A 47 15.00 -12.61 -0.23
N TYR A 48 13.91 -12.53 0.54
CA TYR A 48 13.27 -13.68 1.17
C TYR A 48 12.07 -14.18 0.36
N ALA A 49 12.21 -14.28 -0.97
CA ALA A 49 11.09 -14.64 -1.84
C ALA A 49 10.58 -16.08 -1.63
N ASN A 50 11.48 -16.99 -1.24
CA ASN A 50 11.19 -18.42 -1.09
C ASN A 50 10.87 -18.82 0.37
N GLU A 51 10.96 -17.87 1.30
CA GLU A 51 10.79 -18.12 2.73
C GLU A 51 9.40 -17.68 3.22
N ASN A 52 8.80 -18.48 4.09
CA ASN A 52 7.46 -18.23 4.64
C ASN A 52 7.48 -17.39 5.93
N GLU A 53 8.66 -17.12 6.48
CA GLU A 53 8.83 -16.35 7.71
C GLU A 53 8.62 -14.85 7.46
N ALA A 54 8.21 -14.10 8.49
CA ALA A 54 8.07 -12.65 8.40
C ALA A 54 9.44 -12.01 8.12
N PRO A 55 9.69 -11.48 6.91
CA PRO A 55 11.03 -11.05 6.55
C PRO A 55 11.37 -9.74 7.25
N LYS A 56 12.61 -9.62 7.73
CA LYS A 56 13.16 -8.34 8.25
C LYS A 56 13.14 -7.25 7.17
N PHE A 57 13.21 -7.63 5.91
CA PHE A 57 13.16 -6.73 4.76
C PHE A 57 12.49 -7.42 3.57
N SER A 58 11.39 -6.85 3.07
CA SER A 58 10.59 -7.44 1.98
C SER A 58 10.84 -6.82 0.60
N GLY A 59 11.93 -6.08 0.42
CA GLY A 59 12.19 -5.31 -0.81
C GLY A 59 11.48 -3.94 -0.81
N GLU A 60 12.04 -2.98 -1.53
CA GLU A 60 11.46 -1.63 -1.64
C GLU A 60 10.25 -1.58 -2.57
N ASN A 61 10.15 -2.48 -3.54
CA ASN A 61 8.99 -2.52 -4.43
C ASN A 61 7.79 -3.25 -3.83
N SER A 62 7.94 -3.98 -2.72
CA SER A 62 6.98 -4.94 -2.15
C SER A 62 5.52 -4.71 -2.58
N VAL A 63 5.20 -5.29 -3.74
CA VAL A 63 3.87 -5.65 -4.21
C VAL A 63 3.78 -7.12 -3.85
N ARG A 64 2.81 -7.52 -3.00
CA ARG A 64 2.35 -8.91 -3.10
C ARG A 64 1.62 -9.00 -4.44
N CYS A 65 2.37 -9.23 -5.51
CA CYS A 65 1.79 -9.77 -6.74
C CYS A 65 1.45 -11.21 -6.41
N GLY A 66 0.16 -11.48 -6.24
CA GLY A 66 -0.35 -12.83 -6.18
C GLY A 66 0.07 -13.60 -7.43
N LEU A 67 0.80 -14.68 -7.22
CA LEU A 67 0.86 -15.87 -8.06
C LEU A 67 0.32 -16.97 -7.14
N VAL A 68 -0.69 -17.78 -7.43
CA VAL A 68 -1.62 -18.00 -8.54
C VAL A 68 -2.88 -18.59 -7.88
N ILE A 69 -4.04 -18.43 -8.51
CA ILE A 69 -5.36 -18.88 -8.07
C ILE A 69 -5.36 -20.32 -7.53
N GLN A 70 -5.75 -20.53 -6.26
CA GLN A 70 -6.68 -21.60 -5.89
C GLN A 70 -7.29 -21.41 -4.48
N SER A 71 -8.58 -21.76 -4.39
CA SER A 71 -9.39 -21.99 -3.17
C SER A 71 -9.79 -20.77 -2.31
N ILE A 72 -10.89 -20.15 -2.76
CA ILE A 72 -12.06 -19.48 -2.12
C ILE A 72 -12.18 -19.33 -0.58
N ILE A 73 -11.33 -19.89 0.29
CA ILE A 73 -11.53 -19.89 1.75
C ILE A 73 -10.73 -18.78 2.50
N VAL A 74 -9.75 -18.14 1.87
CA VAL A 74 -8.86 -17.15 2.54
C VAL A 74 -9.39 -15.70 2.49
N ILE A 75 -10.48 -15.45 1.75
CA ILE A 75 -10.95 -14.08 1.40
C ILE A 75 -11.41 -13.25 2.61
N ILE A 76 -11.77 -13.88 3.74
CA ILE A 76 -12.35 -13.15 4.89
C ILE A 76 -11.29 -12.80 5.97
N PHE A 77 -10.13 -13.48 6.02
CA PHE A 77 -9.16 -13.30 7.12
C PHE A 77 -7.90 -12.51 6.74
N SER A 78 -7.62 -12.28 5.45
CA SER A 78 -6.41 -11.56 4.99
C SER A 78 -6.55 -10.04 4.85
N ILE A 79 -7.65 -9.44 5.31
CA ILE A 79 -7.92 -7.99 5.17
C ILE A 79 -7.00 -7.12 6.05
N ASN A 80 -6.37 -7.70 7.07
CA ASN A 80 -5.24 -7.06 7.74
C ASN A 80 -4.01 -7.90 7.48
N TYR A 81 -2.95 -7.27 6.97
CA TYR A 81 -1.53 -7.44 7.34
C TYR A 81 -0.64 -6.98 6.18
N PHE A 82 -0.23 -5.72 6.31
CA PHE A 82 1.14 -5.26 6.06
C PHE A 82 1.62 -5.26 4.59
N LEU A 83 1.31 -4.17 3.88
CA LEU A 83 2.22 -3.59 2.87
C LEU A 83 3.24 -2.69 3.62
N TYR A 84 4.27 -2.10 3.06
CA TYR A 84 4.28 -0.66 2.79
C TYR A 84 5.76 -0.23 2.71
N PHE A 85 6.28 0.16 1.52
CA PHE A 85 7.44 1.05 1.42
C PHE A 85 7.36 2.07 0.26
N ARG A 86 6.79 1.72 -0.91
CA ARG A 86 6.67 2.66 -2.05
C ARG A 86 5.24 3.07 -2.44
N TYR A 87 4.32 2.12 -2.63
CA TYR A 87 2.98 2.40 -3.20
C TYR A 87 1.89 2.56 -2.17
N SER A 88 2.24 3.09 -1.02
CA SER A 88 1.62 2.59 0.17
C SER A 88 1.32 3.77 1.11
N GLY A 89 0.11 3.78 1.68
CA GLY A 89 -0.38 4.75 2.64
C GLY A 89 -0.88 5.97 1.90
N LYS A 90 -0.21 7.10 2.11
CA LYS A 90 -0.55 8.37 1.47
C LYS A 90 -0.46 8.32 -0.06
N VAL A 91 0.40 7.46 -0.61
CA VAL A 91 0.57 7.30 -2.07
C VAL A 91 -0.69 6.71 -2.71
N VAL A 92 -1.34 5.73 -2.08
CA VAL A 92 -2.61 5.16 -2.59
C VAL A 92 -3.69 6.23 -2.61
N ALA A 93 -3.84 6.97 -1.52
CA ALA A 93 -4.84 8.04 -1.42
C ALA A 93 -4.61 9.15 -2.46
N ALA A 94 -3.34 9.51 -2.73
CA ALA A 94 -2.99 10.47 -3.77
C ALA A 94 -3.30 9.93 -5.17
N ASN A 95 -3.02 8.66 -5.45
CA ASN A 95 -3.33 8.01 -6.72
C ASN A 95 -4.84 7.91 -6.96
N GLU A 96 -5.61 7.48 -5.95
CA GLU A 96 -7.07 7.48 -5.98
C GLU A 96 -7.62 8.87 -6.29
N ALA A 97 -7.07 9.90 -5.64
CA ALA A 97 -7.50 11.27 -5.86
C ALA A 97 -7.30 11.71 -7.31
N GLN A 98 -6.16 11.35 -7.91
CA GLN A 98 -5.90 11.62 -9.32
C GLN A 98 -6.86 10.86 -10.26
N ILE A 99 -7.13 9.57 -9.99
CA ILE A 99 -8.07 8.75 -10.77
C ILE A 99 -9.48 9.35 -10.71
N ILE A 100 -9.92 9.74 -9.51
CA ILE A 100 -11.22 10.38 -9.30
C ILE A 100 -11.29 11.70 -10.08
N ALA A 101 -10.26 12.54 -10.01
CA ALA A 101 -10.22 13.82 -10.72
C ALA A 101 -10.21 13.64 -12.25
N ARG A 102 -9.54 12.61 -12.79
CA ARG A 102 -9.62 12.29 -14.22
C ARG A 102 -11.04 11.86 -14.61
N HIS A 103 -11.63 10.97 -13.83
CA HIS A 103 -12.98 10.48 -14.09
C HIS A 103 -14.04 11.59 -14.03
N THR A 104 -13.89 12.57 -13.13
CA THR A 104 -14.81 13.72 -13.07
C THR A 104 -14.63 14.67 -14.25
N ARG A 105 -13.40 14.86 -14.73
CA ARG A 105 -13.15 15.62 -15.95
C ARG A 105 -13.83 15.00 -17.17
N HIS A 106 -13.81 13.68 -17.30
CA HIS A 106 -14.56 12.99 -18.36
C HIS A 106 -16.07 13.23 -18.28
N LYS A 107 -16.61 13.56 -17.10
CA LYS A 107 -18.02 13.96 -16.89
C LYS A 107 -18.27 15.46 -17.07
N GLY A 108 -17.27 16.22 -17.48
CA GLY A 108 -17.34 17.68 -17.64
C GLY A 108 -17.05 18.50 -16.38
N ILE A 109 -16.84 17.87 -15.22
CA ILE A 109 -16.55 18.59 -13.97
C ILE A 109 -15.03 18.79 -13.85
N SER A 110 -14.57 20.03 -14.05
CA SER A 110 -13.15 20.37 -13.89
C SER A 110 -12.76 20.37 -12.41
N VAL A 111 -12.02 19.35 -11.99
CA VAL A 111 -11.38 19.25 -10.66
C VAL A 111 -9.92 18.85 -10.84
N ARG A 112 -9.02 19.48 -10.09
CA ARG A 112 -7.59 19.12 -10.11
C ARG A 112 -7.12 18.84 -8.68
N ALA A 113 -6.79 17.59 -8.39
CA ALA A 113 -6.43 17.14 -7.04
C ALA A 113 -5.28 17.93 -6.38
N LEU A 114 -4.34 18.46 -7.17
CA LEU A 114 -3.21 19.26 -6.67
C LEU A 114 -3.55 20.74 -6.46
N ALA A 115 -4.34 21.33 -7.36
CA ALA A 115 -4.66 22.76 -7.30
C ALA A 115 -5.84 23.06 -6.37
N GLU A 116 -6.79 22.11 -6.26
CA GLU A 116 -8.05 22.28 -5.54
C GLU A 116 -8.30 21.07 -4.60
N PRO A 117 -7.51 20.91 -3.52
CA PRO A 117 -7.61 19.74 -2.64
C PRO A 117 -8.94 19.69 -1.87
N THR A 118 -9.49 20.84 -1.49
CA THR A 118 -10.76 20.96 -0.74
C THR A 118 -11.96 20.52 -1.59
N LYS A 119 -12.05 21.03 -2.82
CA LYS A 119 -13.07 20.64 -3.82
C LYS A 119 -12.99 19.15 -4.11
N HIS A 120 -11.77 18.62 -4.25
CA HIS A 120 -11.56 17.19 -4.44
C HIS A 120 -12.04 16.35 -3.24
N GLN A 121 -11.80 16.83 -2.02
CA GLN A 121 -12.26 16.16 -0.80
C GLN A 121 -13.79 16.19 -0.66
N ALA A 122 -14.44 17.30 -1.00
CA ALA A 122 -15.90 17.40 -1.06
C ALA A 122 -16.47 16.36 -2.05
N LEU A 123 -15.90 16.31 -3.26
CA LEU A 123 -16.30 15.34 -4.28
C LEU A 123 -16.07 13.88 -3.87
N LYS A 124 -15.00 13.61 -3.10
CA LYS A 124 -14.75 12.28 -2.52
C LYS A 124 -15.86 11.90 -1.51
N LYS A 125 -16.31 12.85 -0.68
CA LYS A 125 -17.43 12.64 0.25
C LYS A 125 -18.74 12.38 -0.50
N GLU A 126 -19.04 13.20 -1.51
CA GLU A 126 -20.24 13.06 -2.34
C GLU A 126 -20.29 11.70 -3.03
N ARG A 127 -19.21 11.28 -3.72
CA ARG A 127 -19.16 9.95 -4.36
C ARG A 127 -19.36 8.82 -3.37
N LYS A 128 -18.87 8.94 -2.14
CA LYS A 128 -19.05 7.93 -1.09
C LYS A 128 -20.53 7.83 -0.70
N LEU A 129 -21.20 8.97 -0.50
CA LEU A 129 -22.64 9.03 -0.23
C LEU A 129 -23.46 8.45 -1.38
N THR A 130 -23.18 8.82 -2.63
CA THR A 130 -23.87 8.28 -3.81
C THR A 130 -23.74 6.76 -3.90
N ARG A 131 -22.56 6.21 -3.59
CA ARG A 131 -22.35 4.75 -3.55
C ARG A 131 -23.23 4.07 -2.49
N TYR A 132 -23.36 4.64 -1.31
CA TYR A 132 -24.22 4.09 -0.25
C TYR A 132 -25.70 4.15 -0.64
N VAL A 133 -26.17 5.29 -1.14
CA VAL A 133 -27.56 5.45 -1.59
C VAL A 133 -27.88 4.46 -2.70
N ASN A 134 -27.00 4.33 -3.71
CA ASN A 134 -27.20 3.37 -4.79
C ASN A 134 -27.20 1.92 -4.30
N ALA A 135 -26.28 1.55 -3.40
CA ALA A 135 -26.25 0.20 -2.84
C ALA A 135 -27.51 -0.10 -2.02
N PHE A 136 -28.00 0.87 -1.24
CA PHE A 136 -29.23 0.76 -0.48
C PHE A 136 -30.45 0.60 -1.40
N ASN A 137 -30.57 1.41 -2.45
CA ASN A 137 -31.65 1.30 -3.42
C ASN A 137 -31.64 -0.05 -4.16
N ILE A 138 -30.46 -0.54 -4.53
CA ILE A 138 -30.30 -1.88 -5.13
C ILE A 138 -30.73 -2.97 -4.15
N ALA A 139 -30.39 -2.85 -2.86
CA ALA A 139 -30.79 -3.81 -1.83
C ALA A 139 -32.31 -3.83 -1.63
N ILE A 140 -32.95 -2.66 -1.56
CA ILE A 140 -34.43 -2.57 -1.50
C ILE A 140 -35.05 -3.22 -2.74
N PHE A 141 -34.58 -2.88 -3.93
CA PHE A 141 -35.13 -3.43 -5.17
C PHE A 141 -35.01 -4.96 -5.22
N LYS A 142 -33.88 -5.52 -4.80
CA LYS A 142 -33.70 -6.97 -4.66
C LYS A 142 -34.65 -7.58 -3.64
N HIS A 143 -34.82 -6.94 -2.48
CA HIS A 143 -35.73 -7.43 -1.43
C HIS A 143 -37.19 -7.40 -1.88
N CYS A 144 -37.63 -6.34 -2.55
CA CYS A 144 -38.98 -6.24 -3.10
C CYS A 144 -39.22 -7.32 -4.16
N ASN A 145 -38.33 -7.47 -5.14
CA ASN A 145 -38.47 -8.51 -6.17
C ASN A 145 -38.46 -9.93 -5.59
N ALA A 146 -37.65 -10.20 -4.57
CA ALA A 146 -37.65 -11.49 -3.89
C ALA A 146 -38.97 -11.77 -3.15
N HIS A 147 -39.59 -10.74 -2.56
CA HIS A 147 -40.92 -10.86 -1.96
C HIS A 147 -41.99 -11.14 -3.03
N TYR A 148 -42.01 -10.37 -4.11
CA TYR A 148 -42.97 -10.58 -5.20
C TYR A 148 -42.86 -11.99 -5.81
N LEU A 149 -41.64 -12.52 -6.00
CA LEU A 149 -41.44 -13.89 -6.49
C LEU A 149 -41.96 -14.95 -5.51
N LYS A 150 -41.78 -14.75 -4.19
CA LYS A 150 -42.30 -15.66 -3.16
C LYS A 150 -43.82 -15.73 -3.16
N TYR A 151 -44.50 -14.59 -3.25
CA TYR A 151 -45.96 -14.56 -3.31
C TYR A 151 -46.51 -15.19 -4.58
N LEU A 152 -45.86 -14.98 -5.73
CA LEU A 152 -46.26 -15.58 -6.99
C LEU A 152 -46.17 -17.13 -6.95
N ILE A 153 -45.11 -17.68 -6.35
CA ILE A 153 -44.93 -19.14 -6.20
C ILE A 153 -45.93 -19.74 -5.20
N MET A 154 -46.31 -19.02 -4.14
CA MET A 154 -47.32 -19.50 -3.18
C MET A 154 -48.75 -19.57 -3.75
N LEU A 155 -49.01 -18.84 -4.84
CA LEU A 155 -50.32 -18.78 -5.50
C LEU A 155 -50.47 -19.81 -6.64
N LEU A 156 -49.40 -20.53 -7.01
CA LEU A 156 -49.38 -21.64 -7.97
C LEU A 156 -49.35 -22.99 -7.24
#